data_AF-A0A178GK84-F1
#
_entry.id   AF-A0A178GK84-F1
#
_cell.length_a   1.000
_cell.length_b   1.000
_cell.length_c   1.000
_cell.angle_alpha   90.00
_cell.angle_beta   90.00
_cell.angle_gamma   90.00
#
_symmetry.space_group_name_H-M   'P 1'
#
loop_
_entity.id
_entity.type
_entity.pdbx_description
1 polymer ?
#
loop_
_entity_poly.entity_id
_entity_poly.type
_entity_poly.pdbx_seq_one_letter_code
_entity_poly.pdbx_strand_id
1 'polypeptide(L)'
;MKIYILGYKLTANDNKSQAMVDYNKIQQEIENMKSGAIKWIGSNFELNDMQEIYHLLLNLESEGVIDIIAVGHESYTGHRLVHKVKVEKN
;
A
#
# COMPACT_ATOMS: atom_id res chain seq x y z
N MET A 1 4.84 -0.79 33.12
CA MET A 1 3.81 -0.48 32.10
C MET A 1 4.23 -1.20 30.83
N LYS A 2 3.53 -2.28 30.46
CA LYS A 2 3.89 -3.12 29.32
C LYS A 2 3.28 -2.50 28.07
N ILE A 3 4.13 -2.07 27.13
CA ILE A 3 3.70 -1.62 25.81
C ILE A 3 3.41 -2.89 25.00
N TYR A 4 2.14 -3.15 24.73
CA TYR A 4 1.74 -4.21 23.81
C TYR A 4 1.74 -3.61 22.41
N ILE A 5 2.86 -3.74 21.70
CA ILE A 5 2.85 -3.55 20.25
C ILE A 5 2.08 -4.76 19.71
N LEU A 6 0.95 -4.49 19.06
CA LEU A 6 0.06 -5.47 18.47
C LEU A 6 0.82 -6.16 17.32
N GLY A 7 1.60 -7.18 17.65
CA GLY A 7 2.28 -8.02 16.69
C GLY A 7 1.24 -8.67 15.79
N TYR A 8 1.22 -8.30 14.53
CA TYR A 8 0.40 -8.94 13.51
C TYR A 8 0.82 -10.41 13.44
N LYS A 9 0.00 -11.27 14.02
CA LYS A 9 0.19 -12.71 14.01
C LYS A 9 -0.16 -13.21 12.62
N LEU A 10 0.85 -13.43 11.76
CA LEU A 10 0.67 -14.13 10.49
C LEU A 10 0.30 -15.59 10.79
N THR A 11 -1.00 -15.88 10.86
CA THR A 11 -1.50 -17.25 10.83
C THR A 11 -1.52 -17.71 9.38
N ALA A 12 -0.47 -18.42 8.98
CA ALA A 12 -0.50 -19.26 7.80
C ALA A 12 -1.54 -20.38 8.03
N ASN A 13 -2.68 -20.31 7.33
CA ASN A 13 -3.39 -21.44 6.70
C ASN A 13 -4.77 -20.95 6.23
N ASP A 14 -5.04 -20.93 4.92
CA ASP A 14 -6.13 -21.70 4.30
C ASP A 14 -6.22 -21.41 2.79
N ASN A 15 -6.45 -22.49 2.02
CA ASN A 15 -6.58 -22.49 0.57
C ASN A 15 -7.72 -21.60 0.08
N LYS A 16 -7.40 -20.40 -0.39
CA LYS A 16 -8.25 -19.64 -1.32
C LYS A 16 -7.38 -19.03 -2.41
N SER A 17 -7.33 -19.72 -3.54
CA SER A 17 -6.81 -19.21 -4.81
C SER A 17 -7.71 -18.08 -5.30
N GLN A 18 -7.45 -16.88 -4.79
CA GLN A 18 -7.93 -15.60 -5.28
C GLN A 18 -6.70 -14.72 -5.11
N ALA A 19 -6.21 -14.08 -6.17
CA ALA A 19 -4.91 -13.41 -6.22
C ALA A 19 -4.81 -12.35 -5.12
N MET A 20 -4.41 -12.78 -3.92
CA MET A 20 -4.32 -11.95 -2.75
C MET A 20 -3.15 -11.03 -3.03
N VAL A 21 -3.42 -9.73 -3.15
CA VAL A 21 -2.35 -8.75 -3.31
C VAL A 21 -1.35 -9.00 -2.20
N ASP A 22 -0.11 -9.30 -2.59
CA ASP A 22 0.98 -9.58 -1.67
C ASP A 22 1.43 -8.25 -1.04
N TYR A 23 0.65 -7.74 -0.08
CA TYR A 23 0.90 -6.48 0.60
C TYR A 23 2.30 -6.42 1.22
N ASN A 24 2.79 -7.57 1.73
CA ASN A 24 4.16 -7.72 2.22
C ASN A 24 5.19 -7.42 1.14
N LYS A 25 4.95 -7.81 -0.12
CA LYS A 25 5.87 -7.55 -1.22
C LYS A 25 5.89 -6.06 -1.58
N ILE A 26 4.74 -5.39 -1.57
CA ILE A 26 4.66 -3.94 -1.80
C ILE A 26 5.40 -3.19 -0.69
N GLN A 27 5.17 -3.57 0.57
CA GLN A 27 5.87 -2.98 1.70
C GLN A 27 7.38 -3.21 1.60
N GLN A 28 7.82 -4.45 1.36
CA GLN A 28 9.25 -4.75 1.16
C GLN A 28 9.83 -3.96 -0.01
N GLU A 29 9.10 -3.81 -1.11
CA GLU A 29 9.57 -3.03 -2.25
C GLU A 29 9.79 -1.56 -1.87
N ILE A 30 8.86 -0.97 -1.11
CA ILE A 30 8.97 0.39 -0.58
C ILE A 30 10.13 0.51 0.40
N GLU A 31 10.28 -0.43 1.33
CA GLU A 31 11.37 -0.44 2.30
C GLU A 31 12.75 -0.57 1.63
N ASN A 32 12.82 -1.29 0.50
CA ASN A 32 14.04 -1.40 -0.30
C ASN A 32 14.29 -0.21 -1.24
N MET A 33 13.37 0.77 -1.32
CA MET A 33 13.62 2.00 -2.06
C MET A 33 14.71 2.83 -1.38
N LYS A 34 15.53 3.51 -2.19
CA LYS A 34 16.47 4.51 -1.66
C LYS A 34 15.68 5.72 -1.15
N SER A 35 16.12 6.33 -0.06
CA SER A 35 15.58 7.62 0.38
C SER A 35 15.63 8.66 -0.76
N GLY A 36 14.57 9.44 -0.90
CA GLY A 36 14.31 10.36 -2.02
C GLY A 36 13.87 9.69 -3.32
N ALA A 37 13.74 8.36 -3.38
CA ALA A 37 13.22 7.69 -4.58
C ALA A 37 11.71 7.87 -4.67
N ILE A 38 11.23 8.18 -5.88
CA ILE A 38 9.82 8.41 -6.16
C ILE A 38 9.28 7.31 -7.08
N LYS A 39 8.13 6.73 -6.73
CA LYS A 39 7.49 5.68 -7.51
C LYS A 39 5.97 5.85 -7.57
N TRP A 40 5.39 5.45 -8.71
CA TRP A 40 3.94 5.27 -8.83
C TRP A 40 3.56 3.83 -8.48
N ILE A 41 2.66 3.67 -7.53
CA ILE A 41 2.04 2.40 -7.13
C ILE A 41 0.62 2.39 -7.68
N GLY A 42 0.26 1.41 -8.50
CA GLY A 42 -1.13 1.24 -8.97
C GLY A 42 -1.35 0.75 -10.39
N SER A 43 -0.35 0.83 -11.26
CA SER A 43 -0.55 0.53 -12.70
C SER A 43 -0.94 -0.92 -13.03
N ASN A 44 -0.77 -1.87 -12.11
CA ASN A 44 -1.01 -3.31 -12.32
C ASN A 44 -1.99 -3.93 -11.31
N PHE A 45 -2.68 -3.13 -10.50
CA PHE A 45 -3.59 -3.63 -9.47
C PHE A 45 -5.04 -3.37 -9.87
N GLU A 46 -5.94 -4.27 -9.47
CA GLU A 46 -7.38 -4.03 -9.62
C GLU A 46 -7.83 -2.88 -8.71
N LEU A 47 -8.91 -2.20 -9.09
CA LEU A 47 -9.38 -1.01 -8.39
C LEU A 47 -9.79 -1.25 -6.94
N ASN A 48 -10.35 -2.43 -6.67
CA ASN A 48 -10.72 -2.83 -5.31
C ASN A 48 -9.47 -3.00 -4.44
N ASP A 49 -8.46 -3.70 -4.97
CA ASP A 49 -7.18 -3.85 -4.27
C ASP A 49 -6.44 -2.51 -4.10
N MET A 50 -6.60 -1.59 -5.05
CA MET A 50 -6.01 -0.26 -4.93
C MET A 50 -6.55 0.56 -3.76
N GLN A 51 -7.78 0.31 -3.30
CA GLN A 51 -8.29 0.97 -2.09
C GLN A 51 -7.55 0.46 -0.85
N GLU A 52 -7.35 -0.85 -0.75
CA GLU A 52 -6.60 -1.48 0.35
C GLU A 52 -5.12 -1.09 0.32
N ILE A 53 -4.49 -1.06 -0.87
CA ILE A 53 -3.12 -0.58 -1.05
C ILE A 53 -3.01 0.89 -0.63
N TYR A 54 -3.99 1.73 -0.99
CA TYR A 54 -3.98 3.12 -0.57
C TYR A 54 -4.05 3.26 0.96
N HIS A 55 -4.86 2.45 1.64
CA HIS A 55 -4.87 2.39 3.10
C HIS A 55 -3.52 1.97 3.69
N LEU A 56 -2.83 1.00 3.09
CA LEU A 56 -1.47 0.61 3.50
C LEU A 56 -0.48 1.78 3.35
N LEU A 57 -0.51 2.49 2.21
CA LEU A 57 0.38 3.62 1.96
C LEU A 57 0.14 4.77 2.95
N LEU A 58 -1.12 5.03 3.33
CA LEU A 58 -1.45 6.02 4.36
C LEU A 58 -0.86 5.65 5.73
N ASN A 59 -0.86 4.37 6.08
CA ASN A 59 -0.21 3.92 7.32
C ASN A 59 1.31 4.15 7.26
N LEU A 60 1.95 3.81 6.15
CA LEU A 60 3.39 4.03 5.95
C LEU A 60 3.77 5.52 5.96
N GLU A 61 2.91 6.38 5.44
CA GLU A 61 3.06 7.84 5.55
C GLU A 61 2.96 8.29 7.01
N SER A 62 1.96 7.79 7.76
CA SER A 62 1.81 8.09 9.18
C SER A 62 2.99 7.59 10.03
N GLU A 63 3.64 6.51 9.63
CA GLU A 63 4.86 5.99 10.26
C GLU A 63 6.13 6.76 9.82
N GLY A 64 6.01 7.68 8.86
CA GLY A 64 7.10 8.47 8.30
C GLY A 64 8.01 7.68 7.37
N VAL A 65 7.59 6.49 6.91
CA VAL A 65 8.37 5.64 5.98
C VAL A 65 8.37 6.24 4.58
N ILE A 66 7.25 6.82 4.14
CA ILE A 66 7.07 7.46 2.83
C ILE A 66 6.34 8.79 2.96
N ASP A 67 6.32 9.56 1.88
CA ASP A 67 5.46 10.73 1.69
C ASP A 67 4.57 10.52 0.46
N ILE A 68 3.26 10.76 0.59
CA ILE A 68 2.33 10.64 -0.53
C ILE A 68 2.28 11.96 -1.30
N ILE A 69 2.94 11.97 -2.46
CA ILE A 69 3.09 13.17 -3.30
C ILE A 69 1.83 13.46 -4.13
N ALA A 70 1.16 12.41 -4.63
CA ALA A 70 -0.02 12.58 -5.48
C ALA A 70 -0.92 11.35 -5.50
N VAL A 71 -2.23 11.55 -5.57
CA VAL A 71 -3.22 10.46 -5.71
C VAL A 71 -3.96 10.61 -7.04
N GLY A 72 -3.85 9.59 -7.88
CA GLY A 72 -4.56 9.47 -9.14
C GLY A 72 -5.90 8.77 -8.94
N HIS A 73 -6.98 9.45 -9.30
CA HIS A 73 -8.34 8.92 -9.24
C HIS A 73 -8.79 8.50 -10.63
N GLU A 74 -9.46 7.37 -10.72
CA GLU A 74 -10.17 6.97 -11.93
C GLU A 74 -11.38 7.88 -12.15
N SER A 75 -11.52 8.35 -13.39
CA SER A 75 -12.57 9.30 -13.79
C SER A 75 -13.64 8.67 -14.68
N TYR A 76 -13.48 7.41 -15.09
CA TYR A 76 -14.34 6.77 -16.10
C TYR A 76 -15.72 6.34 -15.59
N THR A 77 -15.82 5.94 -14.33
CA THR A 77 -17.06 5.40 -13.74
C THR A 77 -17.81 6.40 -12.87
N GLY A 78 -17.29 7.62 -12.68
CA GLY A 78 -17.85 8.64 -11.78
C GLY A 78 -17.63 8.37 -10.29
N HIS A 79 -17.09 7.20 -9.91
CA HIS A 79 -16.89 6.79 -8.51
C HIS A 79 -15.60 7.32 -7.87
N ARG A 80 -14.76 8.09 -8.59
CA ARG A 80 -13.48 8.66 -8.09
C ARG A 80 -12.67 7.68 -7.23
N LEU A 81 -12.57 6.43 -7.68
CA LEU A 81 -11.76 5.43 -6.97
C LEU A 81 -10.28 5.69 -7.19
N VAL A 82 -9.46 5.44 -6.17
CA VAL A 82 -8.00 5.56 -6.31
C VAL A 82 -7.51 4.47 -7.27
N HIS A 83 -6.81 4.85 -8.34
CA HIS A 83 -6.22 3.89 -9.29
C HIS A 83 -4.69 3.88 -9.27
N LYS A 84 -4.07 4.95 -8.76
CA LYS A 84 -2.62 5.03 -8.57
C LYS A 84 -2.25 6.06 -7.52
N VAL A 85 -1.12 5.85 -6.87
CA VAL A 85 -0.57 6.73 -5.83
C VAL A 85 0.90 6.94 -6.10
N LYS A 86 1.35 8.19 -6.08
CA LYS A 86 2.77 8.57 -6.19
C LYS A 86 3.32 8.74 -4.79
N VAL A 87 4.37 8.00 -4.48
CA VAL A 87 5.01 8.01 -3.17
C VAL A 87 6.49 8.32 -3.30
N GLU A 88 7.03 9.03 -2.33
CA GLU A 88 8.45 9.27 -2.14
C GLU A 88 8.93 8.52 -0.89
N LYS A 89 10.09 7.88 -0.95
CA LYS A 89 10.70 7.27 0.24
C LYS A 89 11.38 8.35 1.08
N ASN A 90 11.03 8.43 2.36
CA ASN A 90 11.76 9.25 3.33
C ASN A 90 13.11 8.64 3.68
#